data_AF-A0A3A9FAC3-F1
#
_entry.id   AF-A0A3A9FAC3-F1
#
_cell.length_a   1.000
_cell.length_b   1.000
_cell.length_c   1.000
_cell.angle_alpha   90.00
_cell.angle_beta   90.00
_cell.angle_gamma   90.00
#
_symmetry.space_group_name_H-M   'P 1'
#
loop_
_entity.id
_entity.type
_entity.pdbx_description
1 polymer ?
#
loop_
_entity_poly.entity_id
_entity_poly.type
_entity_poly.pdbx_seq_one_letter_code
_entity_poly.pdbx_strand_id
1 'polypeptide(L)'
;MQIKNSMEKNNKYMVGFDLGDRDAQISFCSVQQPEAETVPAVAGTQQYNIPTVLYKRRGMSQWLYGREALRVAQEEEGTFVEHLFSGALEDKKTVIEGTEYDALTLLTLFVKKCFGLFSVIAPTDRIEILMFTARRSNGRVVEVISRVVDALGLKNTKVFFQNHEESYYYYLLHQPPEFRLSGSVILDFQEVLRAYLLEWNRRTTPVVCFVTEYEFPECPEPVWEAEESEKAGQMETLDEKVLEKIIGIFQNRTIGSVFLVGSGFQEDWAKRSLQYICRGRRVFKGNNLYSKGASYGASEKFCLTKEGKEYIFLGNEKLKTNIGLQIVREGKEVYLPLLDAGMEWSGAKCENEFYLESGSSFQVTLTPLTNVAPEKEAAGKYPVRYEKVELSGFPERPAGAARVRVSMSMCDAVTLHIKTEDMGFGEIYQSFGQVWEQDIPLQ
;
A
#
# COMPACT_ATOMS: atom_id res chain seq x y z
N MET A 1 -24.79 33.21 -1.88
CA MET A 1 -25.20 33.34 -0.47
C MET A 1 -25.99 32.12 0.03
N GLN A 2 -26.79 31.44 -0.80
CA GLN A 2 -27.51 30.20 -0.42
C GLN A 2 -26.64 28.94 -0.24
N ILE A 3 -25.43 28.88 -0.81
CA ILE A 3 -24.54 27.70 -0.69
C ILE A 3 -23.88 27.63 0.70
N LYS A 4 -23.53 28.78 1.30
CA LYS A 4 -22.90 28.85 2.63
C LYS A 4 -23.84 28.38 3.76
N ASN A 5 -25.14 28.69 3.67
CA ASN A 5 -26.10 28.34 4.72
C ASN A 5 -26.52 26.84 4.73
N SER A 6 -26.15 26.06 3.71
CA SER A 6 -26.41 24.59 3.70
C SER A 6 -25.27 23.78 4.32
N MET A 7 -24.05 24.34 4.38
CA MET A 7 -22.87 23.65 4.93
C MET A 7 -22.85 23.64 6.46
N GLU A 8 -23.57 24.55 7.12
CA GLU A 8 -23.60 24.64 8.60
C GLU A 8 -24.45 23.56 9.28
N LYS A 9 -25.25 22.77 8.54
CA LYS A 9 -26.18 21.78 9.12
C LYS A 9 -25.90 20.30 8.84
N ASN A 10 -24.86 19.97 8.06
CA ASN A 10 -24.60 18.57 7.66
C ASN A 10 -23.10 18.29 7.52
N ASN A 11 -22.35 18.36 8.63
CA ASN A 11 -20.92 18.02 8.60
C ASN A 11 -20.79 16.51 8.34
N LYS A 12 -20.37 16.17 7.12
CA LYS A 12 -20.08 14.80 6.69
C LYS A 12 -18.63 14.48 7.03
N TYR A 13 -18.40 13.26 7.50
CA TYR A 13 -17.08 12.80 7.92
C TYR A 13 -16.50 11.84 6.90
N MET A 14 -15.21 12.02 6.65
CA MET A 14 -14.36 11.08 5.95
C MET A 14 -13.55 10.37 7.03
N VAL A 15 -13.76 9.08 7.18
CA VAL A 15 -13.21 8.28 8.29
C VAL A 15 -12.19 7.29 7.72
N GLY A 16 -11.01 7.27 8.32
CA GLY A 16 -9.99 6.24 8.11
C GLY A 16 -10.02 5.24 9.26
N PHE A 17 -10.11 3.95 8.93
CA PHE A 17 -10.02 2.87 9.91
C PHE A 17 -8.85 1.95 9.58
N ASP A 18 -7.80 2.01 10.39
CA ASP A 18 -6.66 1.10 10.33
C ASP A 18 -6.95 -0.12 11.21
N LEU A 19 -6.74 -1.32 10.68
CA LEU A 19 -7.01 -2.57 11.37
C LEU A 19 -5.93 -3.60 11.05
N GLY A 20 -5.35 -4.15 12.12
CA GLY A 20 -4.53 -5.36 12.09
C GLY A 20 -4.81 -6.24 13.30
N ASP A 21 -4.04 -7.32 13.47
CA ASP A 21 -4.21 -8.25 14.60
C ASP A 21 -3.71 -7.68 15.93
N ARG A 22 -2.75 -6.75 15.92
CA ARG A 22 -2.25 -6.14 17.15
C ARG A 22 -3.16 -5.01 17.62
N ASP A 23 -3.45 -4.08 16.73
CA ASP A 23 -4.29 -2.94 17.04
C ASP A 23 -5.11 -2.43 15.85
N ALA A 24 -6.06 -1.58 16.20
CA ALA A 24 -6.88 -0.81 15.29
C ALA A 24 -6.90 0.65 15.73
N GLN A 25 -7.20 1.55 14.79
CA GLN A 25 -7.29 2.98 15.04
C GLN A 25 -8.30 3.63 14.11
N ILE A 26 -8.99 4.64 14.62
CA ILE A 26 -9.95 5.45 13.86
C ILE A 26 -9.42 6.87 13.79
N SER A 27 -9.31 7.41 12.59
CA SER A 27 -9.08 8.83 12.35
C SER A 27 -10.16 9.41 11.45
N PHE A 28 -10.39 10.71 11.52
CA PHE A 28 -11.42 11.37 10.74
C PHE A 28 -11.03 12.79 10.37
N CYS A 29 -11.60 13.28 9.27
CA CYS A 29 -11.60 14.68 8.87
C CYS A 29 -12.96 15.03 8.26
N SER A 30 -13.16 16.32 7.99
CA SER A 30 -14.35 16.84 7.31
C SER A 30 -13.98 18.06 6.47
N VAL A 31 -14.91 18.55 5.66
CA VAL A 31 -14.67 19.79 4.87
C VAL A 31 -14.38 20.99 5.78
N GLN A 32 -14.99 21.02 6.97
CA GLN A 32 -14.80 22.09 7.96
C GLN A 32 -13.52 21.92 8.79
N GLN A 33 -13.05 20.67 8.91
CA GLN A 33 -11.87 20.27 9.67
C GLN A 33 -11.01 19.38 8.78
N PRO A 34 -10.21 19.98 7.86
CA PRO A 34 -9.45 19.22 6.88
C PRO A 34 -8.29 18.45 7.51
N GLU A 35 -7.75 18.92 8.64
CA GLU A 35 -6.71 18.20 9.38
C GLU A 35 -7.30 16.97 10.08
N ALA A 36 -6.74 15.80 9.80
CA ALA A 36 -7.23 14.55 10.36
C ALA A 36 -6.89 14.41 11.85
N GLU A 37 -7.91 14.15 12.65
CA GLU A 37 -7.81 13.81 14.07
C GLU A 37 -7.99 12.31 14.29
N THR A 38 -7.39 11.78 15.35
CA THR A 38 -7.48 10.36 15.71
C THR A 38 -8.32 10.22 16.97
N VAL A 39 -9.29 9.31 16.95
CA VAL A 39 -10.14 9.02 18.10
C VAL A 39 -9.29 8.35 19.19
N PRO A 40 -9.20 8.90 20.40
CA PRO A 40 -8.45 8.28 21.48
C PRO A 40 -9.20 7.03 21.98
N ALA A 41 -8.48 5.92 22.15
CA ALA A 41 -9.00 4.68 22.71
C ALA A 41 -9.40 4.83 24.18
N VAL A 42 -8.78 5.77 24.90
CA VAL A 42 -9.15 6.16 26.26
C VAL A 42 -9.41 7.66 26.27
N ALA A 43 -10.64 8.06 26.60
CA ALA A 43 -11.07 9.44 26.60
C ALA A 43 -10.12 10.33 27.43
N GLY A 44 -9.75 11.49 26.87
CA GLY A 44 -8.83 12.44 27.53
C GLY A 44 -7.35 12.08 27.48
N THR A 45 -6.97 11.01 26.77
CA THR A 45 -5.56 10.60 26.59
C THR A 45 -5.13 10.72 25.13
N GLN A 46 -3.82 10.67 24.88
CA GLN A 46 -3.25 10.51 23.53
C GLN A 46 -2.96 9.04 23.19
N GLN A 47 -3.68 8.10 23.82
CA GLN A 47 -3.57 6.67 23.50
C GLN A 47 -4.57 6.33 22.39
N TYR A 48 -4.07 6.22 21.16
CA TYR A 48 -4.92 5.99 19.99
C TYR A 48 -5.12 4.51 19.64
N ASN A 49 -4.16 3.65 19.97
CA ASN A 49 -4.22 2.22 19.62
C ASN A 49 -5.31 1.52 20.44
N ILE A 50 -6.23 0.85 19.73
CA ILE A 50 -7.25 -0.03 20.26
C ILE A 50 -6.75 -1.47 20.03
N PRO A 51 -6.29 -2.20 21.05
CA PRO A 51 -5.83 -3.58 20.88
C PRO A 51 -6.91 -4.47 20.23
N THR A 52 -6.55 -5.24 19.20
CA THR A 52 -7.51 -6.05 18.41
C THR A 52 -7.84 -7.37 19.10
N VAL A 53 -8.45 -7.26 20.28
CA VAL A 53 -8.74 -8.38 21.17
C VAL A 53 -10.14 -8.26 21.74
N LEU A 54 -10.72 -9.41 22.07
CA LEU A 54 -11.97 -9.55 22.80
C LEU A 54 -11.76 -10.36 24.07
N TYR A 55 -12.57 -10.08 25.08
CA TYR A 55 -12.64 -10.89 26.28
C TYR A 55 -14.09 -11.20 26.65
N LYS A 56 -14.40 -12.50 26.73
CA LYS A 56 -15.69 -13.03 27.16
C LYS A 56 -15.64 -13.28 28.67
N ARG A 57 -16.38 -12.51 29.46
CA ARG A 57 -16.57 -12.82 30.88
C ARG A 57 -17.28 -14.14 31.05
N ARG A 58 -16.78 -14.98 31.96
CA ARG A 58 -17.31 -16.32 32.25
C ARG A 58 -18.75 -16.25 32.74
N GLY A 59 -19.65 -17.03 32.15
CA GLY A 59 -21.05 -17.17 32.54
C GLY A 59 -21.93 -15.92 32.33
N MET A 60 -21.40 -14.86 31.71
CA MET A 60 -22.16 -13.65 31.36
C MET A 60 -22.40 -13.59 29.85
N SER A 61 -23.21 -12.68 29.34
CA SER A 61 -23.28 -12.39 27.89
C SER A 61 -22.39 -11.22 27.47
N GLN A 62 -21.72 -10.57 28.43
CA GLN A 62 -20.89 -9.40 28.22
C GLN A 62 -19.58 -9.75 27.50
N TRP A 63 -19.20 -8.88 26.55
CA TRP A 63 -17.93 -8.90 25.85
C TRP A 63 -17.20 -7.57 26.06
N LEU A 64 -15.95 -7.66 26.49
CA LEU A 64 -15.02 -6.54 26.58
C LEU A 64 -14.10 -6.54 25.35
N TYR A 65 -13.46 -5.42 25.07
CA TYR A 65 -12.58 -5.26 23.92
C TYR A 65 -11.41 -4.32 24.22
N GLY A 66 -10.37 -4.35 23.39
CA GLY A 66 -9.27 -3.41 23.49
C GLY A 66 -8.56 -3.45 24.84
N ARG A 67 -8.22 -2.26 25.36
CA ARG A 67 -7.47 -2.12 26.62
C ARG A 67 -8.23 -2.66 27.83
N GLU A 68 -9.56 -2.56 27.83
CA GLU A 68 -10.38 -3.12 28.90
C GLU A 68 -10.31 -4.64 28.92
N ALA A 69 -10.37 -5.27 27.74
CA ALA A 69 -10.18 -6.72 27.62
C ALA A 69 -8.78 -7.17 28.11
N LEU A 70 -7.72 -6.44 27.75
CA LEU A 70 -6.36 -6.75 28.23
C LEU A 70 -6.24 -6.65 29.75
N ARG A 71 -6.80 -5.59 30.35
CA ARG A 71 -6.76 -5.38 31.81
C ARG A 71 -7.51 -6.49 32.55
N VAL A 72 -8.73 -6.80 32.11
CA VAL A 72 -9.59 -7.77 32.78
C VAL A 72 -9.09 -9.20 32.59
N ALA A 73 -8.45 -9.52 31.46
CA ALA A 73 -7.87 -10.84 31.23
C ALA A 73 -6.80 -11.26 32.25
N GLN A 74 -6.19 -10.30 32.97
CA GLN A 74 -5.22 -10.57 34.03
C GLN A 74 -5.88 -10.79 35.41
N GLU A 75 -7.12 -10.35 35.59
CA GLU A 75 -7.78 -10.22 36.90
C GLU A 75 -8.97 -11.19 37.06
N GLU A 76 -9.67 -11.52 35.98
CA GLU A 76 -10.93 -12.26 36.00
C GLU A 76 -10.85 -13.58 35.22
N GLU A 77 -11.71 -14.53 35.58
CA GLU A 77 -11.92 -15.77 34.80
C GLU A 77 -12.82 -15.52 33.58
N GLY A 78 -12.38 -15.99 32.41
CA GLY A 78 -13.09 -15.79 31.15
C GLY A 78 -12.31 -16.35 29.97
N THR A 79 -12.75 -16.01 28.76
CA THR A 79 -12.08 -16.42 27.52
C THR A 79 -11.54 -15.19 26.79
N PHE A 80 -10.22 -15.12 26.70
CA PHE A 80 -9.51 -14.13 25.90
C PHE A 80 -9.42 -14.59 24.45
N VAL A 81 -9.67 -13.68 23.51
CA VAL A 81 -9.63 -13.96 22.07
C VAL A 81 -8.78 -12.92 21.38
N GLU A 82 -7.76 -13.41 20.69
CA GLU A 82 -6.81 -12.66 19.87
C GLU A 82 -6.86 -13.14 18.41
N HIS A 83 -6.03 -12.55 17.55
CA HIS A 83 -5.98 -12.89 16.11
C HIS A 83 -7.34 -12.77 15.42
N LEU A 84 -8.13 -11.75 15.78
CA LEU A 84 -9.48 -11.56 15.23
C LEU A 84 -9.43 -11.29 13.72
N PHE A 85 -8.42 -10.55 13.26
CA PHE A 85 -8.32 -10.15 11.87
C PHE A 85 -7.79 -11.31 11.01
N SER A 86 -6.62 -11.88 11.31
CA SER A 86 -6.12 -13.07 10.60
C SER A 86 -7.06 -14.27 10.73
N GLY A 87 -7.68 -14.47 11.89
CA GLY A 87 -8.66 -15.53 12.10
C GLY A 87 -9.87 -15.40 11.16
N ALA A 88 -10.36 -14.19 10.92
CA ALA A 88 -11.42 -13.96 9.94
C ALA A 88 -10.96 -14.20 8.50
N LEU A 89 -9.73 -13.82 8.16
CA LEU A 89 -9.14 -14.13 6.84
C LEU A 89 -9.02 -15.63 6.60
N GLU A 90 -8.76 -16.42 7.65
CA GLU A 90 -8.59 -17.88 7.60
C GLU A 90 -9.87 -18.69 7.86
N ASP A 91 -11.03 -18.04 7.99
CA ASP A 91 -12.32 -18.68 8.35
C ASP A 91 -12.24 -19.55 9.63
N LYS A 92 -11.40 -19.14 10.59
CA LYS A 92 -11.23 -19.86 11.85
C LYS A 92 -12.52 -19.87 12.67
N LYS A 93 -12.69 -20.95 13.43
CA LYS A 93 -13.76 -21.14 14.40
C LYS A 93 -13.17 -21.41 15.77
N THR A 94 -13.80 -20.86 16.79
CA THR A 94 -13.39 -21.04 18.19
C THR A 94 -14.60 -21.40 19.04
N VAL A 95 -14.45 -22.37 19.94
CA VAL A 95 -15.48 -22.75 20.90
C VAL A 95 -15.28 -21.95 22.19
N ILE A 96 -16.28 -21.16 22.56
CA ILE A 96 -16.28 -20.32 23.76
C ILE A 96 -17.50 -20.71 24.58
N GLU A 97 -17.26 -21.25 25.77
CA GLU A 97 -18.31 -21.73 26.69
C GLU A 97 -19.29 -22.72 26.02
N GLY A 98 -18.77 -23.62 25.18
CA GLY A 98 -19.57 -24.61 24.46
C GLY A 98 -20.34 -24.08 23.25
N THR A 99 -20.21 -22.79 22.93
CA THR A 99 -20.78 -22.18 21.71
C THR A 99 -19.68 -21.99 20.67
N GLU A 100 -19.92 -22.45 19.45
CA GLU A 100 -19.02 -22.21 18.31
C GLU A 100 -19.22 -20.78 17.79
N TYR A 101 -18.13 -20.02 17.67
CA TYR A 101 -18.10 -18.70 17.06
C TYR A 101 -17.17 -18.73 15.85
N ASP A 102 -17.63 -18.19 14.72
CA ASP A 102 -16.76 -17.87 13.60
C ASP A 102 -15.97 -16.57 13.90
N ALA A 103 -14.71 -16.53 13.46
CA ALA A 103 -13.82 -15.39 13.70
C ALA A 103 -14.33 -14.10 13.04
N LEU A 104 -15.08 -14.19 11.94
CA LEU A 104 -15.70 -13.03 11.29
C LEU A 104 -16.76 -12.37 12.19
N THR A 105 -17.59 -13.15 12.88
CA THR A 105 -18.58 -12.66 13.85
C THR A 105 -17.88 -11.95 15.01
N LEU A 106 -16.77 -12.52 15.51
CA LEU A 106 -15.98 -11.93 16.58
C LEU A 106 -15.29 -10.64 16.11
N LEU A 107 -14.71 -10.62 14.92
CA LEU A 107 -14.16 -9.41 14.32
C LEU A 107 -15.22 -8.33 14.13
N THR A 108 -16.41 -8.70 13.64
CA THR A 108 -17.54 -7.78 13.48
C THR A 108 -17.96 -7.15 14.81
N LEU A 109 -18.01 -7.96 15.88
CA LEU A 109 -18.29 -7.46 17.23
C LEU A 109 -17.21 -6.46 17.69
N PHE A 110 -15.94 -6.76 17.46
CA PHE A 110 -14.83 -5.86 17.78
C PHE A 110 -14.93 -4.54 17.02
N VAL A 111 -15.09 -4.57 15.70
CA VAL A 111 -15.19 -3.37 14.86
C VAL A 111 -16.42 -2.53 15.27
N LYS A 112 -17.55 -3.17 15.55
CA LYS A 112 -18.76 -2.49 16.06
C LYS A 112 -18.48 -1.73 17.35
N LYS A 113 -17.68 -2.30 18.27
CA LYS A 113 -17.26 -1.64 19.50
C LYS A 113 -16.32 -0.47 19.23
N CYS A 114 -15.38 -0.60 18.29
CA CYS A 114 -14.51 0.51 17.86
C CYS A 114 -15.33 1.71 17.34
N PHE A 115 -16.34 1.49 16.50
CA PHE A 115 -17.23 2.58 16.04
C PHE A 115 -18.12 3.17 17.14
N GLY A 116 -18.29 2.46 18.26
CA GLY A 116 -18.85 3.03 19.48
C GLY A 116 -18.03 4.20 20.03
N LEU A 117 -16.69 4.16 19.87
CA LEU A 117 -15.82 5.28 20.25
C LEU A 117 -16.04 6.50 19.33
N PHE A 118 -16.13 6.26 18.02
CA PHE A 118 -16.40 7.32 17.05
C PHE A 118 -17.79 7.97 17.27
N SER A 119 -18.75 7.21 17.79
CA SER A 119 -20.11 7.72 18.07
C SER A 119 -20.14 8.85 19.11
N VAL A 120 -19.07 9.04 19.89
CA VAL A 120 -18.89 10.20 20.78
C VAL A 120 -18.59 11.48 20.00
N ILE A 121 -17.96 11.35 18.83
CA ILE A 121 -17.62 12.47 17.92
C ILE A 121 -18.82 12.81 17.04
N ALA A 122 -19.38 11.81 16.36
CA ALA A 122 -20.53 11.99 15.48
C ALA A 122 -21.31 10.68 15.32
N PRO A 123 -22.63 10.75 15.09
CA PRO A 123 -23.42 9.60 14.69
C PRO A 123 -22.84 8.95 13.42
N THR A 124 -22.87 7.61 13.34
CA THR A 124 -22.28 6.86 12.23
C THR A 124 -22.95 7.10 10.89
N ASP A 125 -24.20 7.59 10.87
CA ASP A 125 -24.92 7.99 9.65
C ASP A 125 -24.35 9.28 9.00
N ARG A 126 -23.49 10.01 9.72
CA ARG A 126 -22.74 11.16 9.19
C ARG A 126 -21.43 10.77 8.52
N ILE A 127 -21.05 9.50 8.55
CA ILE A 127 -19.88 9.00 7.83
C ILE A 127 -20.25 8.89 6.36
N GLU A 128 -19.70 9.78 5.53
CA GLU A 128 -19.93 9.77 4.09
C GLU A 128 -19.04 8.75 3.40
N ILE A 129 -17.77 8.71 3.79
CA ILE A 129 -16.78 7.77 3.27
C ILE A 129 -16.04 7.12 4.43
N LEU A 130 -16.00 5.79 4.44
CA LEU A 130 -15.14 4.99 5.29
C LEU A 130 -14.04 4.38 4.42
N MET A 131 -12.79 4.79 4.65
CA MET A 131 -11.62 4.17 4.07
C MET A 131 -11.02 3.19 5.08
N PHE A 132 -11.05 1.91 4.73
CA PHE A 132 -10.35 0.88 5.47
C PHE A 132 -8.90 0.78 5.01
N THR A 133 -7.97 0.62 5.94
CA THR A 133 -6.56 0.34 5.64
C THR A 133 -6.01 -0.79 6.50
N ALA A 134 -5.10 -1.55 5.93
CA ALA A 134 -4.33 -2.60 6.57
C ALA A 134 -2.99 -2.75 5.85
N ARG A 135 -2.04 -3.52 6.42
CA ARG A 135 -0.73 -3.74 5.80
C ARG A 135 -0.85 -4.24 4.35
N ARG A 136 -1.78 -5.17 4.10
CA ARG A 136 -2.08 -5.69 2.76
C ARG A 136 -3.58 -5.58 2.48
N SER A 137 -3.94 -5.26 1.25
CA SER A 137 -5.32 -5.10 0.78
C SER A 137 -5.63 -6.06 -0.38
N ASN A 138 -5.38 -7.36 -0.19
CA ASN A 138 -5.69 -8.36 -1.21
C ASN A 138 -7.20 -8.65 -1.27
N GLY A 139 -7.63 -9.40 -2.30
CA GLY A 139 -9.05 -9.71 -2.50
C GLY A 139 -9.74 -10.34 -1.28
N ARG A 140 -9.01 -11.16 -0.50
CA ARG A 140 -9.53 -11.79 0.72
C ARG A 140 -9.79 -10.78 1.84
N VAL A 141 -8.88 -9.82 2.04
CA VAL A 141 -9.07 -8.72 3.00
C VAL A 141 -10.31 -7.89 2.62
N VAL A 142 -10.44 -7.52 1.34
CA VAL A 142 -11.60 -6.76 0.84
C VAL A 142 -12.90 -7.52 1.07
N GLU A 143 -12.94 -8.82 0.79
CA GLU A 143 -14.11 -9.67 1.01
C GLU A 143 -14.53 -9.70 2.50
N VAL A 144 -13.59 -10.01 3.40
CA VAL A 144 -13.86 -10.11 4.85
C VAL A 144 -14.35 -8.79 5.41
N ILE A 145 -13.71 -7.68 5.07
CA ILE A 145 -14.11 -6.38 5.60
C ILE A 145 -15.42 -5.90 4.98
N SER A 146 -15.71 -6.22 3.72
CA SER A 146 -17.03 -5.93 3.13
C SER A 146 -18.15 -6.59 3.95
N ARG A 147 -17.96 -7.86 4.35
CA ARG A 147 -18.92 -8.57 5.22
C ARG A 147 -19.04 -7.94 6.60
N VAL A 148 -17.92 -7.49 7.20
CA VAL A 148 -17.94 -6.75 8.47
C VAL A 148 -18.76 -5.46 8.33
N VAL A 149 -18.49 -4.66 7.29
CA VAL A 149 -19.16 -3.38 7.03
C VAL A 149 -20.65 -3.56 6.80
N ASP A 150 -21.05 -4.57 6.02
CA ASP A 150 -22.46 -4.90 5.79
C ASP A 150 -23.17 -5.21 7.12
N ALA A 151 -22.50 -5.94 8.02
CA ALA A 151 -23.02 -6.26 9.34
C ALA A 151 -23.06 -5.07 10.31
N LEU A 152 -22.24 -4.02 10.09
CA LEU A 152 -22.31 -2.76 10.85
C LEU A 152 -23.54 -1.92 10.49
N GLY A 153 -24.14 -2.15 9.32
CA GLY A 153 -25.35 -1.45 8.88
C GLY A 153 -25.12 0.02 8.50
N LEU A 154 -23.93 0.35 7.95
CA LEU A 154 -23.57 1.70 7.48
C LEU A 154 -24.26 2.05 6.16
N LYS A 155 -25.60 2.20 6.18
CA LYS A 155 -26.45 2.27 4.97
C LYS A 155 -26.16 3.44 4.00
N ASN A 156 -25.58 4.53 4.48
CA ASN A 156 -25.32 5.74 3.68
C ASN A 156 -23.82 6.03 3.51
N THR A 157 -22.95 5.06 3.83
CA THR A 157 -21.50 5.24 3.82
C THR A 157 -20.91 4.54 2.60
N LYS A 158 -20.12 5.26 1.81
CA LYS A 158 -19.31 4.64 0.77
C LYS A 158 -18.07 4.04 1.42
N VAL A 159 -17.80 2.76 1.15
CA VAL A 159 -16.64 2.07 1.70
C VAL A 159 -15.60 1.85 0.61
N PHE A 160 -14.36 2.18 0.94
CA PHE A 160 -13.20 1.94 0.09
C PHE A 160 -12.11 1.26 0.90
N PHE A 161 -11.16 0.68 0.18
CA PHE A 161 -10.05 -0.09 0.72
C PHE A 161 -8.76 0.45 0.14
N GLN A 162 -7.74 0.52 0.98
CA GLN A 162 -6.37 0.80 0.57
C GLN A 162 -5.40 0.05 1.49
N ASN A 163 -4.11 0.06 1.16
CA ASN A 163 -3.08 -0.49 2.02
C ASN A 163 -2.32 0.60 2.79
N HIS A 164 -1.41 0.19 3.68
CA HIS A 164 -0.57 1.10 4.46
C HIS A 164 0.33 1.99 3.61
N GLU A 165 0.83 1.52 2.46
CA GLU A 165 1.64 2.33 1.54
C GLU A 165 0.83 3.49 0.93
N GLU A 166 -0.40 3.22 0.49
CA GLU A 166 -1.30 4.24 -0.05
C GLU A 166 -1.77 5.20 1.06
N SER A 167 -2.03 4.70 2.27
CA SER A 167 -2.24 5.55 3.44
C SER A 167 -1.05 6.47 3.69
N TYR A 168 0.17 5.96 3.59
CA TYR A 168 1.37 6.77 3.78
C TYR A 168 1.49 7.88 2.73
N TYR A 169 1.22 7.55 1.46
CA TYR A 169 1.13 8.53 0.39
C TYR A 169 0.11 9.63 0.70
N TYR A 170 -1.15 9.31 1.02
CA TYR A 170 -2.17 10.31 1.30
C TYR A 170 -1.85 11.15 2.53
N TYR A 171 -1.24 10.55 3.55
CA TYR A 171 -0.77 11.27 4.73
C TYR A 171 0.23 12.36 4.33
N LEU A 172 1.25 12.01 3.54
CA LEU A 172 2.27 12.95 3.07
C LEU A 172 1.77 13.97 2.06
N LEU A 173 0.80 13.59 1.23
CA LEU A 173 0.14 14.51 0.30
C LEU A 173 -0.49 15.71 1.05
N HIS A 174 -1.00 15.46 2.26
CA HIS A 174 -1.63 16.45 3.14
C HIS A 174 -0.68 17.11 4.15
N GLN A 175 0.63 16.80 4.08
CA GLN A 175 1.64 17.51 4.88
C GLN A 175 2.14 18.78 4.16
N PRO A 176 2.81 19.70 4.89
CA PRO A 176 3.46 20.85 4.29
C PRO A 176 4.35 20.47 3.09
N PRO A 177 4.45 21.31 2.04
CA PRO A 177 5.16 20.97 0.82
C PRO A 177 6.60 20.49 1.01
N GLU A 178 7.31 20.95 2.07
CA GLU A 178 8.69 20.52 2.33
C GLU A 178 8.85 18.99 2.49
N PHE A 179 7.83 18.29 2.97
CA PHE A 179 7.81 16.83 3.10
C PHE A 179 7.76 16.12 1.74
N ARG A 180 7.20 16.80 0.73
CA ARG A 180 7.13 16.32 -0.65
C ARG A 180 8.33 16.76 -1.47
N LEU A 181 9.12 17.74 -1.02
CA LEU A 181 10.35 18.18 -1.69
C LEU A 181 11.53 17.23 -1.45
N SER A 182 11.51 16.49 -0.34
CA SER A 182 12.51 15.50 0.05
C SER A 182 11.89 14.11 0.16
N GLY A 183 12.71 13.07 0.17
CA GLY A 183 12.27 11.71 0.47
C GLY A 183 11.79 11.60 1.91
N SER A 184 10.89 10.65 2.15
CA SER A 184 10.33 10.35 3.46
C SER A 184 10.43 8.87 3.73
N VAL A 185 10.72 8.50 4.98
CA VAL A 185 10.83 7.09 5.40
C VAL A 185 9.95 6.82 6.62
N ILE A 186 9.14 5.77 6.58
CA ILE A 186 8.62 5.12 7.80
C ILE A 186 9.61 4.03 8.18
N LEU A 187 10.04 4.02 9.43
CA LEU A 187 10.65 2.88 10.09
C LEU A 187 9.57 2.25 10.97
N ASP A 188 9.07 1.09 10.56
CA ASP A 188 8.03 0.34 11.25
C ASP A 188 8.66 -0.86 11.95
N PHE A 189 8.76 -0.79 13.27
CA PHE A 189 9.39 -1.81 14.09
C PHE A 189 8.35 -2.49 14.97
N GLN A 190 7.63 -3.44 14.36
CA GLN A 190 6.78 -4.38 15.08
C GLN A 190 7.52 -5.70 15.23
N GLU A 191 7.22 -6.72 14.43
CA GLU A 191 7.87 -8.05 14.50
C GLU A 191 9.33 -8.04 14.05
N VAL A 192 9.62 -7.28 12.99
CA VAL A 192 10.95 -7.03 12.44
C VAL A 192 10.98 -5.59 11.97
N LEU A 193 12.17 -5.01 11.88
CA LEU A 193 12.33 -3.68 11.32
C LEU A 193 11.96 -3.70 9.84
N ARG A 194 11.03 -2.83 9.46
CA ARG A 194 10.68 -2.54 8.07
C ARG A 194 10.90 -1.07 7.79
N ALA A 195 11.27 -0.77 6.56
CA ALA A 195 11.35 0.60 6.09
C ALA A 195 10.48 0.77 4.84
N TYR A 196 9.64 1.80 4.85
CA TYR A 196 8.86 2.22 3.70
C TYR A 196 9.40 3.56 3.24
N LEU A 197 10.12 3.57 2.12
CA LEU A 197 10.68 4.77 1.51
C LEU A 197 9.68 5.28 0.46
N LEU A 198 9.05 6.43 0.69
CA LEU A 198 8.20 7.09 -0.30
C LEU A 198 9.03 8.01 -1.19
N GLU A 199 8.95 7.77 -2.49
CA GLU A 199 9.70 8.47 -3.54
C GLU A 199 8.76 9.16 -4.54
N TRP A 200 9.26 10.23 -5.17
CA TRP A 200 8.51 11.09 -6.07
C TRP A 200 9.23 11.18 -7.42
N ASN A 201 8.71 10.52 -8.45
CA ASN A 201 9.19 10.66 -9.82
C ASN A 201 8.63 11.94 -10.48
N ARG A 202 9.35 13.06 -10.27
CA ARG A 202 8.95 14.39 -10.76
C ARG A 202 9.13 14.61 -12.27
N ARG A 203 9.60 13.59 -13.01
CA ARG A 203 9.74 13.65 -14.48
C ARG A 203 8.41 13.39 -15.20
N THR A 204 7.43 12.88 -14.47
CA THR A 204 6.10 12.56 -14.98
C THR A 204 5.12 13.70 -14.69
N THR A 205 4.04 13.78 -15.46
CA THR A 205 2.95 14.72 -15.21
C THR A 205 1.64 13.95 -15.38
N PRO A 206 0.88 13.68 -14.30
CA PRO A 206 1.15 14.04 -12.90
C PRO A 206 2.40 13.35 -12.32
N VAL A 207 2.94 13.87 -11.21
CA VAL A 207 4.09 13.31 -10.51
C VAL A 207 3.72 11.95 -9.92
N VAL A 208 4.40 10.91 -10.38
CA VAL A 208 4.25 9.55 -9.89
C VAL A 208 4.93 9.38 -8.54
N CYS A 209 4.24 8.72 -7.61
CA CYS A 209 4.68 8.43 -6.25
C CYS A 209 4.66 6.93 -6.04
N PHE A 210 5.64 6.37 -5.35
CA PHE A 210 5.69 4.94 -5.07
C PHE A 210 6.44 4.69 -3.76
N VAL A 211 6.15 3.55 -3.12
CA VAL A 211 6.85 3.09 -1.93
C VAL A 211 7.81 1.97 -2.30
N THR A 212 9.04 2.05 -1.79
CA THR A 212 10.00 0.95 -1.76
C THR A 212 10.01 0.37 -0.35
N GLU A 213 9.55 -0.87 -0.18
CA GLU A 213 9.57 -1.61 1.09
C GLU A 213 10.92 -2.34 1.25
N TYR A 214 11.51 -2.21 2.44
CA TYR A 214 12.62 -3.02 2.91
C TYR A 214 12.19 -3.77 4.16
N GLU A 215 12.47 -5.07 4.22
CA GLU A 215 12.26 -5.89 5.40
C GLU A 215 13.61 -6.40 5.88
N PHE A 216 13.89 -6.29 7.19
CA PHE A 216 15.15 -6.71 7.80
C PHE A 216 14.89 -7.80 8.85
N PRO A 217 14.75 -9.08 8.45
CA PRO A 217 14.54 -10.19 9.38
C PRO A 217 15.63 -10.32 10.45
N GLU A 218 16.84 -9.83 10.17
CA GLU A 218 17.96 -9.78 11.10
C GLU A 218 17.81 -8.74 12.24
N CYS A 219 16.78 -7.90 12.17
CA CYS A 219 16.41 -6.91 13.17
C CYS A 219 15.01 -7.24 13.74
N PRO A 220 14.87 -8.29 14.56
CA PRO A 220 13.58 -8.66 15.16
C PRO A 220 13.16 -7.70 16.27
N GLU A 221 11.87 -7.73 16.63
CA GLU A 221 11.32 -6.99 17.77
C GLU A 221 12.19 -7.21 19.01
N PRO A 222 12.64 -6.14 19.68
CA PRO A 222 13.50 -6.31 20.83
C PRO A 222 12.78 -7.02 21.98
N VAL A 223 13.37 -8.12 22.44
CA VAL A 223 13.05 -8.79 23.71
C VAL A 223 14.32 -8.77 24.54
N TRP A 224 14.28 -8.04 25.65
CA TRP A 224 15.46 -7.78 26.47
C TRP A 224 15.62 -8.84 27.56
N GLU A 225 16.86 -9.23 27.82
CA GLU A 225 17.20 -10.03 29.00
C GLU A 225 16.93 -9.25 30.29
N ALA A 226 16.68 -10.02 31.36
CA ALA A 226 16.45 -9.44 32.69
C ALA A 226 17.75 -8.97 33.36
N GLU A 227 18.90 -9.55 32.98
CA GLU A 227 20.21 -9.15 33.49
C GLU A 227 20.69 -7.88 32.77
N GLU A 228 21.09 -6.86 33.54
CA GLU A 228 21.35 -5.52 33.02
C GLU A 228 22.55 -5.45 32.08
N SER A 229 23.62 -6.21 32.33
CA SER A 229 24.80 -6.22 31.45
C SER A 229 24.50 -6.88 30.10
N GLU A 230 23.75 -7.99 30.10
CA GLU A 230 23.29 -8.68 28.90
C GLU A 230 22.30 -7.81 28.12
N LYS A 231 21.33 -7.19 28.81
CA LYS A 231 20.41 -6.21 28.23
C LYS A 231 21.14 -5.06 27.54
N ALA A 232 22.14 -4.47 28.20
CA ALA A 232 22.94 -3.39 27.62
C ALA A 232 23.69 -3.84 26.36
N GLY A 233 24.30 -5.03 26.38
CA GLY A 233 24.97 -5.61 25.21
C GLY A 233 24.01 -5.92 24.04
N GLN A 234 22.80 -6.40 24.34
CA GLN A 234 21.75 -6.62 23.34
C GLN A 234 21.29 -5.31 22.70
N MET A 235 21.08 -4.27 23.51
CA MET A 235 20.69 -2.94 23.03
C MET A 235 21.74 -2.35 22.08
N GLU A 236 23.02 -2.42 22.44
CA GLU A 236 24.12 -1.92 21.60
C GLU A 236 24.21 -2.71 20.29
N THR A 237 24.13 -4.04 20.35
CA THR A 237 24.17 -4.91 19.16
C THR A 237 23.02 -4.63 18.21
N LEU A 238 21.80 -4.42 18.72
CA LEU A 238 20.64 -4.10 17.90
C LEU A 238 20.75 -2.69 17.31
N ASP A 239 21.20 -1.70 18.08
CA ASP A 239 21.43 -0.33 17.61
C ASP A 239 22.43 -0.27 16.47
N GLU A 240 23.53 -1.02 16.55
CA GLU A 240 24.51 -1.12 15.46
C GLU A 240 23.91 -1.70 14.17
N LYS A 241 23.18 -2.81 14.28
CA LYS A 241 22.51 -3.45 13.14
C LYS A 241 21.49 -2.51 12.49
N VAL A 242 20.61 -1.92 13.29
CA VAL A 242 19.58 -1.00 12.80
C VAL A 242 20.20 0.24 12.16
N LEU A 243 21.25 0.81 12.76
CA LEU A 243 21.98 1.93 12.20
C LEU A 243 22.56 1.61 10.82
N GLU A 244 23.18 0.43 10.64
CA GLU A 244 23.72 -0.01 9.36
C GLU A 244 22.63 -0.03 8.27
N LYS A 245 21.45 -0.61 8.57
CA LYS A 245 20.33 -0.67 7.62
C LYS A 245 19.80 0.72 7.28
N ILE A 246 19.64 1.60 8.26
CA ILE A 246 19.20 2.97 8.05
C ILE A 246 20.19 3.74 7.17
N ILE A 247 21.50 3.60 7.41
CA ILE A 247 22.54 4.21 6.57
C ILE A 247 22.40 3.73 5.13
N GLY A 248 22.23 2.42 4.91
CA GLY A 248 22.05 1.86 3.57
C GLY A 248 20.83 2.42 2.83
N ILE A 249 19.70 2.59 3.53
CA ILE A 249 18.49 3.22 2.95
C ILE A 249 18.76 4.70 2.61
N PHE A 250 19.41 5.43 3.51
CA PHE A 250 19.57 6.89 3.38
C PHE A 250 20.71 7.26 2.42
N GLN A 251 21.62 6.34 2.12
CA GLN A 251 22.76 6.56 1.25
C GLN A 251 22.32 7.08 -0.12
N ASN A 252 22.99 8.13 -0.60
CA ASN A 252 22.74 8.80 -1.88
C ASN A 252 21.30 9.34 -2.04
N ARG A 253 20.54 9.51 -0.94
CA ARG A 253 19.17 10.02 -0.97
C ARG A 253 18.99 11.24 -0.07
N THR A 254 18.22 12.21 -0.54
CA THR A 254 17.79 13.34 0.28
C THR A 254 16.54 12.94 1.07
N ILE A 255 16.71 12.52 2.32
CA ILE A 255 15.61 12.21 3.25
C ILE A 255 15.39 13.39 4.19
N GLY A 256 14.21 14.00 4.17
CA GLY A 256 13.88 15.15 5.02
C GLY A 256 12.95 14.84 6.19
N SER A 257 12.20 13.73 6.13
CA SER A 257 11.31 13.30 7.21
C SER A 257 11.41 11.80 7.48
N VAL A 258 11.33 11.44 8.76
CA VAL A 258 11.37 10.05 9.21
C VAL A 258 10.29 9.82 10.27
N PHE A 259 9.50 8.77 10.10
CA PHE A 259 8.44 8.37 11.02
C PHE A 259 8.84 7.08 11.71
N LEU A 260 8.81 7.06 13.04
CA LEU A 260 9.10 5.90 13.87
C LEU A 260 7.77 5.34 14.38
N VAL A 261 7.44 4.13 13.92
CA VAL A 261 6.18 3.43 14.16
C VAL A 261 6.47 2.06 14.78
N GLY A 262 5.59 1.60 15.67
CA GLY A 262 5.67 0.25 16.24
C GLY A 262 6.27 0.19 17.65
N SER A 263 6.12 -0.96 18.29
CA SER A 263 6.53 -1.24 19.68
C SER A 263 8.04 -1.30 19.86
N GLY A 264 8.79 -1.65 18.80
CA GLY A 264 10.25 -1.73 18.83
C GLY A 264 10.93 -0.41 19.18
N PHE A 265 10.26 0.75 19.07
CA PHE A 265 10.81 2.06 19.45
C PHE A 265 10.38 2.56 20.85
N GLN A 266 9.78 1.71 21.70
CA GLN A 266 9.28 2.14 23.01
C GLN A 266 10.39 2.34 24.07
N GLU A 267 11.43 1.50 24.09
CA GLU A 267 12.59 1.64 25.00
C GLU A 267 13.74 2.47 24.39
N ASP A 268 14.60 3.04 25.24
CA ASP A 268 15.73 3.88 24.85
C ASP A 268 17.01 3.07 24.53
N TRP A 269 16.92 2.20 23.51
CA TRP A 269 18.05 1.38 23.02
C TRP A 269 18.75 2.00 21.81
N ALA A 270 18.00 2.68 20.93
CA ALA A 270 18.43 3.09 19.59
C ALA A 270 19.24 4.41 19.57
N LYS A 271 20.19 4.60 20.48
CA LYS A 271 20.85 5.90 20.70
C LYS A 271 21.60 6.40 19.46
N ARG A 272 22.44 5.56 18.86
CA ARG A 272 23.25 5.89 17.67
C ARG A 272 22.37 6.00 16.43
N SER A 273 21.43 5.08 16.27
CA SER A 273 20.41 5.12 15.20
C SER A 273 19.64 6.44 15.22
N LEU A 274 19.08 6.82 16.37
CA LEU A 274 18.32 8.06 16.52
C LEU A 274 19.20 9.30 16.31
N GLN A 275 20.44 9.30 16.81
CA GLN A 275 21.37 10.40 16.57
C GLN A 275 21.63 10.59 15.06
N TYR A 276 21.80 9.50 14.31
CA TYR A 276 21.96 9.56 12.86
C TYR A 276 20.69 10.03 12.15
N ILE A 277 19.53 9.47 12.51
CA ILE A 277 18.21 9.81 11.92
C ILE A 277 17.92 11.30 12.11
N CYS A 278 18.07 11.81 13.34
CA CYS A 278 17.74 13.19 13.72
C CYS A 278 18.68 14.25 13.12
N ARG A 279 19.77 13.87 12.44
CA ARG A 279 20.72 14.80 11.87
C ARG A 279 20.14 15.52 10.64
N GLY A 280 19.54 16.69 10.87
CA GLY A 280 19.01 17.57 9.81
C GLY A 280 17.69 17.11 9.21
N ARG A 281 16.95 16.23 9.91
CA ARG A 281 15.67 15.66 9.44
C ARG A 281 14.59 15.89 10.49
N ARG A 282 13.34 16.01 10.05
CA ARG A 282 12.18 16.05 10.95
C ARG A 282 11.79 14.63 11.31
N VAL A 283 11.81 14.31 12.61
CA VAL A 283 11.53 12.96 13.10
C VAL A 283 10.24 12.97 13.91
N PHE A 284 9.34 12.05 13.59
CA PHE A 284 8.05 11.91 14.23
C PHE A 284 7.97 10.53 14.87
N LYS A 285 7.48 10.46 16.10
CA LYS A 285 7.19 9.19 16.78
C LYS A 285 5.69 9.11 17.00
N GLY A 286 5.05 8.03 16.54
CA GLY A 286 3.61 7.84 16.70
C GLY A 286 3.04 6.84 15.71
N ASN A 287 1.93 6.20 16.07
CA ASN A 287 1.40 5.06 15.33
C ASN A 287 0.13 5.39 14.53
N ASN A 288 -0.34 6.64 14.48
CA ASN A 288 -1.62 7.01 13.85
C ASN A 288 -1.52 7.49 12.40
N LEU A 289 -0.34 7.35 11.78
CA LEU A 289 -0.10 7.80 10.42
C LEU A 289 -1.00 7.06 9.42
N TYR A 290 -1.16 5.74 9.55
CA TYR A 290 -1.93 4.95 8.58
C TYR A 290 -3.43 5.25 8.64
N SER A 291 -4.01 5.37 9.85
CA SER A 291 -5.42 5.74 10.00
C SER A 291 -5.69 7.18 9.53
N LYS A 292 -4.79 8.14 9.81
CA LYS A 292 -4.88 9.50 9.25
C LYS A 292 -4.76 9.50 7.74
N GLY A 293 -3.81 8.74 7.19
CA GLY A 293 -3.63 8.53 5.76
C GLY A 293 -4.89 7.99 5.08
N ALA A 294 -5.57 7.03 5.70
CA ALA A 294 -6.86 6.53 5.25
C ALA A 294 -7.96 7.61 5.27
N SER A 295 -8.01 8.42 6.32
CA SER A 295 -8.94 9.56 6.40
C SER A 295 -8.70 10.57 5.28
N TYR A 296 -7.44 10.87 4.96
CA TYR A 296 -7.07 11.75 3.85
C TYR A 296 -7.39 11.12 2.49
N GLY A 297 -7.16 9.82 2.31
CA GLY A 297 -7.58 9.10 1.11
C GLY A 297 -9.10 9.16 0.90
N ALA A 298 -9.89 8.99 1.97
CA ALA A 298 -11.33 9.21 1.94
C ALA A 298 -11.70 10.65 1.55
N SER A 299 -10.95 11.65 2.05
CA SER A 299 -11.13 13.06 1.66
C SER A 299 -10.87 13.31 0.17
N GLU A 300 -9.80 12.76 -0.40
CA GLU A 300 -9.49 12.89 -1.84
C GLU A 300 -10.55 12.19 -2.72
N LYS A 301 -11.11 11.07 -2.26
CA LYS A 301 -12.26 10.41 -2.93
C LYS A 301 -13.53 11.26 -2.86
N PHE A 302 -13.72 12.01 -1.77
CA PHE A 302 -14.87 12.90 -1.61
C PHE A 302 -14.73 14.16 -2.46
N CYS A 303 -13.58 14.83 -2.39
CA CYS A 303 -13.28 16.05 -3.11
C CYS A 303 -11.77 16.14 -3.40
N LEU A 304 -11.40 15.87 -4.65
CA LEU A 304 -10.02 15.87 -5.11
C LEU A 304 -9.38 17.26 -4.94
N THR A 305 -8.24 17.31 -4.26
CA THR A 305 -7.48 18.54 -4.02
C THR A 305 -6.66 18.95 -5.26
N LYS A 306 -5.93 20.07 -5.18
CA LYS A 306 -4.97 20.44 -6.24
C LYS A 306 -3.83 19.41 -6.25
N GLU A 307 -3.31 19.08 -5.09
CA GLU A 307 -2.26 18.10 -4.88
C GLU A 307 -2.70 16.71 -5.38
N GLY A 308 -3.92 16.28 -5.09
CA GLY A 308 -4.47 15.02 -5.62
C GLY A 308 -4.59 14.94 -7.15
N LYS A 309 -4.50 16.07 -7.86
CA LYS A 309 -4.42 16.11 -9.34
C LYS A 309 -2.98 16.13 -9.85
N GLU A 310 -2.07 16.73 -9.10
CA GLU A 310 -0.66 16.91 -9.47
C GLU A 310 0.19 15.70 -9.13
N TYR A 311 -0.26 14.84 -8.22
CA TYR A 311 0.44 13.66 -7.73
C TYR A 311 -0.43 12.42 -7.85
N ILE A 312 0.14 11.29 -8.29
CA ILE A 312 -0.55 10.00 -8.38
C ILE A 312 0.29 8.91 -7.72
N PHE A 313 -0.35 8.01 -6.98
CA PHE A 313 0.31 6.88 -6.35
C PHE A 313 0.27 5.63 -7.23
N LEU A 314 1.42 5.01 -7.46
CA LEU A 314 1.56 3.69 -8.08
C LEU A 314 1.75 2.63 -7.00
N GLY A 315 0.62 2.12 -6.51
CA GLY A 315 0.60 1.00 -5.57
C GLY A 315 1.02 -0.33 -6.22
N ASN A 316 1.13 -1.37 -5.40
CA ASN A 316 1.60 -2.69 -5.84
C ASN A 316 0.70 -3.38 -6.88
N GLU A 317 -0.59 -3.04 -6.91
CA GLU A 317 -1.53 -3.55 -7.92
C GLU A 317 -1.45 -2.81 -9.27
N LYS A 318 -0.62 -1.77 -9.37
CA LYS A 318 -0.42 -1.00 -10.59
C LYS A 318 0.81 -1.44 -11.36
N LEU A 319 0.71 -1.44 -12.68
CA LEU A 319 1.86 -1.57 -13.56
C LEU A 319 2.81 -0.37 -13.34
N LYS A 320 4.09 -0.65 -13.12
CA LYS A 320 5.11 0.38 -12.80
C LYS A 320 5.93 0.83 -14.03
N THR A 321 5.68 0.23 -15.20
CA THR A 321 6.50 0.40 -16.41
C THR A 321 5.59 0.61 -17.62
N ASN A 322 5.86 1.63 -18.43
CA ASN A 322 5.21 1.77 -19.74
C ASN A 322 5.85 0.77 -20.71
N ILE A 323 5.02 0.04 -21.45
CA ILE A 323 5.41 -1.02 -22.37
C ILE A 323 4.88 -0.63 -23.75
N GLY A 324 5.77 -0.56 -24.74
CA GLY A 324 5.38 -0.19 -26.09
C GLY A 324 6.40 -0.59 -27.13
N LEU A 325 6.11 -0.23 -28.38
CA LEU A 325 6.94 -0.51 -29.54
C LEU A 325 7.30 0.79 -30.27
N GLN A 326 8.48 0.87 -30.85
CA GLN A 326 8.76 1.84 -31.91
C GLN A 326 8.26 1.24 -33.22
N ILE A 327 7.32 1.91 -33.88
CA ILE A 327 6.70 1.44 -35.12
C ILE A 327 6.81 2.50 -36.21
N VAL A 328 6.69 2.09 -37.47
CA VAL A 328 6.50 3.01 -38.58
C VAL A 328 5.02 3.11 -38.90
N ARG A 329 4.46 4.33 -38.80
CA ARG A 329 3.07 4.63 -39.18
C ARG A 329 3.08 5.81 -40.16
N GLU A 330 2.48 5.62 -41.33
CA GLU A 330 2.43 6.65 -42.39
C GLU A 330 3.84 7.19 -42.75
N GLY A 331 4.83 6.30 -42.78
CA GLY A 331 6.22 6.63 -43.10
C GLY A 331 6.97 7.38 -42.00
N LYS A 332 6.43 7.48 -40.78
CA LYS A 332 7.09 8.12 -39.64
C LYS A 332 7.28 7.12 -38.51
N GLU A 333 8.46 7.16 -37.89
CA GLU A 333 8.71 6.45 -36.63
C GLU A 333 7.89 7.10 -35.51
N VAL A 334 7.09 6.29 -34.83
CA VAL A 334 6.25 6.71 -33.71
C VAL A 334 6.30 5.65 -32.60
N TYR A 335 6.29 6.11 -31.36
CA TYR A 335 6.10 5.24 -30.21
C TYR A 335 4.63 4.85 -30.09
N LEU A 336 4.35 3.55 -30.08
CA LEU A 336 3.03 3.00 -29.79
C LEU A 336 3.02 2.45 -28.36
N PRO A 337 2.32 3.11 -27.41
CA PRO A 337 2.08 2.53 -26.10
C PRO A 337 1.12 1.34 -26.24
N LEU A 338 1.44 0.24 -25.57
CA LEU A 338 0.65 -0.98 -25.57
C LEU A 338 0.05 -1.26 -24.19
N LEU A 339 0.86 -1.14 -23.13
CA LEU A 339 0.41 -1.20 -21.74
C LEU A 339 1.02 -0.02 -20.97
N ASP A 340 0.17 0.82 -20.38
CA ASP A 340 0.60 2.01 -19.65
C ASP A 340 0.76 1.72 -18.16
N ALA A 341 1.80 2.30 -17.56
CA ALA A 341 1.96 2.31 -16.11
C ALA A 341 0.77 3.02 -15.44
N GLY A 342 0.37 2.56 -14.26
CA GLY A 342 -0.82 3.02 -13.54
C GLY A 342 -2.09 2.22 -13.81
N MET A 343 -2.09 1.36 -14.85
CA MET A 343 -3.14 0.36 -15.05
C MET A 343 -3.05 -0.75 -14.00
N GLU A 344 -4.16 -1.41 -13.68
CA GLU A 344 -4.16 -2.65 -12.89
C GLU A 344 -3.40 -3.74 -13.65
N TRP A 345 -2.32 -4.29 -13.08
CA TRP A 345 -1.49 -5.26 -13.81
C TRP A 345 -2.28 -6.53 -14.17
N SER A 346 -3.17 -6.98 -13.28
CA SER A 346 -3.96 -8.21 -13.46
C SER A 346 -4.94 -8.14 -14.64
N GLY A 347 -5.36 -6.94 -15.02
CA GLY A 347 -6.22 -6.68 -16.18
C GLY A 347 -5.46 -6.15 -17.40
N ALA A 348 -4.15 -5.96 -17.32
CA ALA A 348 -3.35 -5.39 -18.39
C ALA A 348 -3.14 -6.41 -19.51
N LYS A 349 -3.85 -6.24 -20.62
CA LYS A 349 -3.73 -7.03 -21.83
C LYS A 349 -3.87 -6.17 -23.07
N CYS A 350 -3.05 -6.42 -24.09
CA CYS A 350 -3.24 -5.86 -25.43
C CYS A 350 -3.04 -6.95 -26.50
N GLU A 351 -3.65 -6.75 -27.66
CA GLU A 351 -3.49 -7.60 -28.83
C GLU A 351 -3.55 -6.72 -30.08
N ASN A 352 -2.47 -6.74 -30.86
CA ASN A 352 -2.34 -5.93 -32.07
C ASN A 352 -1.61 -6.71 -33.16
N GLU A 353 -1.90 -6.37 -34.41
CA GLU A 353 -1.21 -6.97 -35.55
C GLU A 353 -0.22 -5.98 -36.16
N PHE A 354 0.94 -6.50 -36.52
CA PHE A 354 2.06 -5.72 -37.02
C PHE A 354 2.63 -6.35 -38.28
N TYR A 355 3.25 -5.52 -39.11
CA TYR A 355 4.06 -5.95 -40.23
C TYR A 355 5.53 -5.82 -39.84
N LEU A 356 6.31 -6.88 -39.99
CA LEU A 356 7.76 -6.81 -39.84
C LEU A 356 8.34 -6.23 -41.14
N GLU A 357 9.04 -5.11 -41.04
CA GLU A 357 9.70 -4.48 -42.18
C GLU A 357 10.76 -5.42 -42.78
N SER A 358 11.58 -6.02 -41.91
CA SER A 358 12.56 -7.05 -42.28
C SER A 358 12.95 -7.92 -41.08
N GLY A 359 13.49 -9.10 -41.36
CA GLY A 359 13.99 -10.03 -40.34
C GLY A 359 12.91 -10.80 -39.59
N SER A 360 13.30 -11.38 -38.45
CA SER A 360 12.49 -12.29 -37.63
C SER A 360 12.49 -11.86 -36.16
N SER A 361 12.50 -10.56 -35.89
CA SER A 361 12.49 -10.04 -34.53
C SER A 361 11.92 -8.65 -34.46
N PHE A 362 11.44 -8.27 -33.28
CA PHE A 362 11.07 -6.89 -32.97
C PHE A 362 11.60 -6.52 -31.58
N GLN A 363 11.52 -5.23 -31.23
CA GLN A 363 12.06 -4.70 -29.99
C GLN A 363 10.96 -4.07 -29.14
N VAL A 364 10.83 -4.54 -27.90
CA VAL A 364 9.94 -3.98 -26.88
C VAL A 364 10.68 -2.90 -26.11
N THR A 365 10.05 -1.74 -26.00
CA THR A 365 10.54 -0.60 -25.22
C THR A 365 9.87 -0.60 -23.86
N LEU A 366 10.66 -0.69 -22.81
CA LEU A 366 10.23 -0.70 -21.42
C LEU A 366 10.71 0.59 -20.75
N THR A 367 9.78 1.38 -20.22
CA THR A 367 10.08 2.65 -19.54
C THR A 367 9.56 2.60 -18.10
N PRO A 368 10.38 2.16 -17.13
CA PRO A 368 10.02 2.14 -15.72
C PRO A 368 9.74 3.55 -15.19
N LEU A 369 8.67 3.68 -14.41
CA LEU A 369 8.32 4.90 -13.67
C LEU A 369 8.80 4.85 -12.21
N THR A 370 9.19 3.65 -11.73
CA THR A 370 9.87 3.42 -10.45
C THR A 370 11.35 3.12 -10.69
N ASN A 371 12.20 3.15 -9.65
CA ASN A 371 13.67 2.97 -9.75
C ASN A 371 14.41 4.13 -10.43
N VAL A 372 14.10 5.37 -10.03
CA VAL A 372 14.90 6.54 -10.41
C VAL A 372 16.18 6.53 -9.56
N ALA A 373 17.24 5.87 -10.02
CA ALA A 373 18.53 5.96 -9.34
C ALA A 373 19.02 7.43 -9.41
N PRO A 374 19.31 8.11 -8.29
CA PRO A 374 19.73 9.52 -8.28
C PRO A 374 20.95 9.80 -9.18
N GLU A 375 21.87 8.84 -9.27
CA GLU A 375 23.07 8.93 -10.12
C GLU A 375 22.73 8.90 -11.63
N LYS A 376 21.63 8.25 -12.02
CA LYS A 376 21.12 8.25 -13.40
C LYS A 376 20.17 9.42 -13.68
N GLU A 377 19.63 10.07 -12.64
CA GLU A 377 18.87 11.34 -12.76
C GLU A 377 19.74 12.46 -13.34
N ALA A 378 21.00 12.57 -12.91
CA ALA A 378 21.94 13.61 -13.38
C ALA A 378 22.25 13.51 -14.88
N ALA A 379 22.06 12.34 -15.49
CA ALA A 379 22.32 12.11 -16.92
C ALA A 379 21.09 12.35 -17.82
N GLY A 380 19.91 12.69 -17.27
CA GLY A 380 18.68 12.90 -18.03
C GLY A 380 18.12 11.67 -18.75
N LYS A 381 18.79 10.51 -18.64
CA LYS A 381 18.38 9.27 -19.30
C LYS A 381 17.25 8.62 -18.49
N TYR A 382 16.12 8.38 -19.14
CA TYR A 382 15.17 7.39 -18.63
C TYR A 382 15.90 6.04 -18.61
N PRO A 383 15.69 5.16 -17.61
CA PRO A 383 16.15 3.78 -17.70
C PRO A 383 15.27 3.05 -18.73
N VAL A 384 15.29 3.49 -19.99
CA VAL A 384 14.61 2.79 -21.08
C VAL A 384 15.40 1.51 -21.33
N ARG A 385 14.74 0.37 -21.16
CA ARG A 385 15.29 -0.92 -21.54
C ARG A 385 14.65 -1.35 -22.83
N TYR A 386 15.45 -1.96 -23.69
CA TYR A 386 15.02 -2.46 -24.96
C TYR A 386 15.22 -3.97 -24.98
N GLU A 387 14.13 -4.71 -25.11
CA GLU A 387 14.13 -6.16 -25.10
C GLU A 387 13.84 -6.68 -26.50
N LYS A 388 14.74 -7.51 -27.04
CA LYS A 388 14.57 -8.11 -28.36
C LYS A 388 13.75 -9.38 -28.23
N VAL A 389 12.68 -9.48 -29.01
CA VAL A 389 11.87 -10.69 -29.16
C VAL A 389 12.28 -11.38 -30.45
N GLU A 390 12.90 -12.55 -30.34
CA GLU A 390 13.35 -13.34 -31.50
C GLU A 390 12.33 -14.39 -31.89
N LEU A 391 11.87 -14.33 -33.14
CA LEU A 391 10.96 -15.30 -33.74
C LEU A 391 11.79 -16.41 -34.40
N SER A 392 12.42 -17.25 -33.57
CA SER A 392 13.28 -18.34 -34.03
C SER A 392 12.53 -19.31 -34.94
N GLY A 393 13.06 -19.55 -36.13
CA GLY A 393 12.42 -20.41 -37.15
C GLY A 393 11.36 -19.69 -38.01
N PHE A 394 11.24 -18.36 -37.90
CA PHE A 394 10.33 -17.60 -38.78
C PHE A 394 10.71 -17.78 -40.25
N PRO A 395 9.74 -18.06 -41.15
CA PRO A 395 10.03 -18.31 -42.56
C PRO A 395 10.60 -17.07 -43.26
N GLU A 396 11.59 -17.27 -44.13
CA GLU A 396 12.09 -16.19 -44.98
C GLU A 396 10.99 -15.71 -45.94
N ARG A 397 10.67 -14.41 -45.86
CA ARG A 397 9.69 -13.74 -46.71
C ARG A 397 10.25 -12.40 -47.19
N PRO A 398 9.76 -11.86 -48.32
CA PRO A 398 10.09 -10.50 -48.74
C PRO A 398 9.79 -9.47 -47.64
N ALA A 399 10.49 -8.34 -47.67
CA ALA A 399 10.25 -7.23 -46.76
C ALA A 399 8.76 -6.82 -46.76
N GLY A 400 8.19 -6.62 -45.56
CA GLY A 400 6.78 -6.27 -45.39
C GLY A 400 5.77 -7.41 -45.62
N ALA A 401 6.22 -8.61 -46.01
CA ALA A 401 5.37 -9.79 -46.20
C ALA A 401 5.28 -10.69 -44.96
N ALA A 402 5.60 -10.16 -43.78
CA ALA A 402 5.50 -10.83 -42.50
C ALA A 402 4.48 -10.11 -41.61
N ARG A 403 3.29 -10.70 -41.46
CA ARG A 403 2.22 -10.18 -40.58
C ARG A 403 2.16 -11.04 -39.33
N VAL A 404 2.34 -10.43 -38.18
CA VAL A 404 2.32 -11.11 -36.89
C VAL A 404 1.25 -10.50 -35.98
N ARG A 405 0.60 -11.34 -35.18
CA ARG A 405 -0.23 -10.90 -34.06
C ARG A 405 0.61 -10.96 -32.81
N VAL A 406 0.73 -9.85 -32.10
CA VAL A 406 1.43 -9.75 -30.84
C VAL A 406 0.40 -9.52 -29.75
N SER A 407 0.33 -10.45 -28.81
CA SER A 407 -0.46 -10.36 -27.59
C SER A 407 0.47 -10.15 -26.41
N MET A 408 0.16 -9.18 -25.56
CA MET A 408 0.90 -8.92 -24.33
C MET A 408 -0.04 -8.99 -23.14
N SER A 409 0.42 -9.61 -22.06
CA SER A 409 -0.29 -9.66 -20.77
C SER A 409 0.70 -9.76 -19.62
N MET A 410 0.29 -9.36 -18.43
CA MET A 410 1.13 -9.50 -17.24
C MET A 410 0.90 -10.85 -16.55
N CYS A 411 1.98 -11.56 -16.23
CA CYS A 411 1.91 -12.76 -15.36
C CYS A 411 1.76 -12.37 -13.89
N ASP A 412 2.45 -11.30 -13.50
CA ASP A 412 2.44 -10.68 -12.18
C ASP A 412 2.80 -9.18 -12.33
N ALA A 413 2.98 -8.44 -11.24
CA ALA A 413 3.27 -7.01 -11.28
C ALA A 413 4.62 -6.65 -11.95
N VAL A 414 5.51 -7.62 -12.17
CA VAL A 414 6.90 -7.41 -12.63
C VAL A 414 7.29 -8.27 -13.84
N THR A 415 6.41 -9.12 -14.36
CA THR A 415 6.73 -10.05 -15.47
C THR A 415 5.74 -9.90 -16.61
N LEU A 416 6.23 -9.45 -17.77
CA LEU A 416 5.47 -9.32 -19.01
C LEU A 416 5.54 -10.63 -19.80
N HIS A 417 4.39 -11.19 -20.16
CA HIS A 417 4.27 -12.29 -21.11
C HIS A 417 3.93 -11.75 -22.50
N ILE A 418 4.71 -12.18 -23.50
CA ILE A 418 4.48 -11.85 -24.90
C ILE A 418 4.24 -13.14 -25.67
N LYS A 419 3.13 -13.17 -26.40
CA LYS A 419 2.80 -14.22 -27.37
C LYS A 419 2.74 -13.62 -28.77
N THR A 420 3.52 -14.18 -29.69
CA THR A 420 3.54 -13.78 -31.10
C THR A 420 3.08 -14.93 -31.98
N GLU A 421 2.16 -14.65 -32.92
CA GLU A 421 1.61 -15.63 -33.86
C GLU A 421 1.82 -15.14 -35.29
N ASP A 422 2.29 -16.01 -36.20
CA ASP A 422 2.34 -15.69 -37.62
C ASP A 422 0.94 -15.77 -38.24
N MET A 423 0.45 -14.65 -38.74
CA MET A 423 -0.87 -14.56 -39.36
C MET A 423 -0.86 -14.94 -40.84
N GLY A 424 0.33 -14.97 -41.47
CA GLY A 424 0.47 -15.10 -42.90
C GLY A 424 -0.26 -14.00 -43.70
N PHE A 425 -0.43 -14.26 -44.99
CA PHE A 425 -1.15 -13.44 -45.98
C PHE A 425 -2.09 -14.33 -46.81
N GLY A 426 -2.82 -15.22 -46.13
CA GLY A 426 -3.73 -16.17 -46.79
C GLY A 426 -2.97 -17.14 -47.71
N GLU A 427 -3.39 -17.24 -48.97
CA GLU A 427 -2.79 -18.15 -49.94
C GLU A 427 -1.41 -17.69 -50.44
N ILE A 428 -1.11 -16.38 -50.35
CA ILE A 428 0.17 -15.82 -50.81
C ILE A 428 1.31 -16.31 -49.91
N TYR A 429 1.07 -16.25 -48.59
CA TYR A 429 1.97 -16.79 -47.58
C TYR A 429 1.12 -17.43 -46.48
N GLN A 430 1.09 -18.76 -46.43
CA GLN A 430 0.32 -19.46 -45.39
C GLN A 430 0.89 -19.14 -44.00
N SER A 431 0.00 -19.02 -43.02
CA SER A 431 0.40 -18.96 -41.61
C SER A 431 1.20 -20.22 -41.28
N PHE A 432 2.36 -20.04 -40.68
CA PHE A 432 3.23 -21.14 -40.27
C PHE A 432 2.67 -21.90 -39.04
N GLY A 433 1.63 -21.37 -38.39
CA GLY A 433 0.99 -21.96 -37.21
C GLY A 433 1.88 -22.00 -35.95
N GLN A 434 3.12 -21.52 -36.05
CA GLN A 434 4.03 -21.41 -34.93
C GLN A 434 3.64 -20.22 -34.05
N VAL A 435 3.76 -20.46 -32.74
CA VAL A 435 3.57 -19.47 -31.70
C VAL A 435 4.91 -19.30 -30.98
N TRP A 436 5.33 -18.06 -30.77
CA TRP A 436 6.50 -17.71 -29.96
C TRP A 436 6.01 -17.08 -28.66
N GLU A 437 6.48 -17.62 -27.53
CA GLU A 437 6.16 -17.10 -26.20
C GLU A 437 7.46 -16.71 -25.49
N GLN A 438 7.44 -15.55 -24.84
CA GLN A 438 8.57 -15.02 -24.09
C GLN A 438 8.09 -14.26 -22.86
N ASP A 439 8.68 -14.60 -21.71
CA ASP A 439 8.50 -13.84 -20.47
C ASP A 439 9.68 -12.87 -20.28
N ILE A 440 9.35 -11.62 -19.99
CA ILE A 440 10.29 -10.52 -19.84
C ILE A 440 10.11 -9.92 -18.44
N PRO A 441 11.09 -10.08 -17.53
CA PRO A 441 11.10 -9.37 -16.25
C PRO A 441 11.13 -7.87 -16.52
N LEU A 442 10.41 -7.02 -15.78
CA LEU A 442 10.31 -5.57 -16.00
C LEU A 442 11.30 -4.74 -15.16
N GLN A 443 11.96 -5.36 -14.18
CA GLN A 443 12.92 -4.72 -13.27
C GLN A 443 14.35 -4.75 -13.77
#